data_AF-A0A2V7S377-F1
#
_entry.id   AF-A0A2V7S377-F1
#
_cell.length_a   1.000
_cell.length_b   1.000
_cell.length_c   1.000
_cell.angle_alpha   90.00
_cell.angle_beta   90.00
_cell.angle_gamma   90.00
#
_symmetry.space_group_name_H-M   'P 1'
#
loop_
_entity.id
_entity.type
_entity.pdbx_description
1 polymer ?
#
loop_
_entity_poly.entity_id
_entity_poly.type
_entity_poly.pdbx_seq_one_letter_code
_entity_poly.pdbx_strand_id
1 'polypeptide(L)' 'MYGGRLAELPRSDEVREHNGITFQVYRVGRLTLVFWQEGAVVCVLASDAESEMVIQLAYAKAVKA' A
#
# COMPACT_ATOMS: atom_id res chain seq x y z
N MET A 1 7.54 2.45 7.20
CA MET A 1 8.48 1.71 6.34
C MET A 1 9.17 0.67 7.21
N TYR A 2 9.28 -0.56 6.76
CA TYR A 2 10.00 -1.64 7.48
C TYR A 2 10.62 -2.62 6.47
N GLY A 3 11.67 -3.33 6.88
CA GLY A 3 12.29 -4.36 6.04
C GLY A 3 11.43 -5.63 5.96
N GLY A 4 11.25 -6.19 4.77
CA GLY A 4 10.43 -7.39 4.57
C GLY A 4 9.91 -7.51 3.15
N ARG A 5 8.93 -8.41 2.96
CA ARG A 5 8.29 -8.63 1.66
C ARG A 5 6.78 -8.48 1.74
N LEU A 6 6.19 -7.85 0.73
CA LEU A 6 4.73 -7.81 0.56
C LEU A 6 4.06 -9.20 0.60
N ALA A 7 4.76 -10.24 0.16
CA ALA A 7 4.25 -11.62 0.20
C ALA A 7 4.13 -12.21 1.62
N GLU A 8 4.76 -11.60 2.61
CA GLU A 8 4.70 -12.00 4.03
C GLU A 8 3.52 -11.35 4.75
N LEU A 9 2.84 -10.39 4.11
CA LEU A 9 1.66 -9.75 4.66
C LEU A 9 0.46 -10.70 4.66
N PRO A 10 -0.49 -10.55 5.62
CA PRO A 10 -1.78 -11.22 5.56
C PRO A 10 -2.54 -10.88 4.28
N ARG A 11 -3.53 -11.70 3.91
CA ARG A 11 -4.39 -11.43 2.75
C ARG A 11 -5.03 -10.03 2.87
N SER A 12 -4.88 -9.23 1.82
CA SER A 12 -5.50 -7.90 1.71
C SER A 12 -6.95 -7.98 1.24
N ASP A 13 -7.72 -6.92 1.49
CA ASP A 13 -9.09 -6.78 0.99
C ASP A 13 -9.11 -6.56 -0.52
N GLU A 14 -8.09 -5.85 -1.01
CA GLU A 14 -7.95 -5.49 -2.41
C GLU A 14 -6.48 -5.43 -2.80
N VAL A 15 -6.21 -5.76 -4.06
CA VAL A 15 -4.89 -5.64 -4.68
C VAL A 15 -5.05 -4.77 -5.91
N ARG A 16 -4.21 -3.75 -6.04
CA ARG A 16 -4.15 -2.90 -7.22
C ARG A 16 -2.77 -2.90 -7.83
N GLU A 17 -2.71 -2.64 -9.13
CA GLU A 17 -1.46 -2.40 -9.84
C GLU A 17 -1.49 -0.98 -10.43
N HIS A 18 -0.40 -0.24 -10.27
CA HIS A 18 -0.21 1.05 -10.91
C HIS A 18 1.27 1.24 -11.27
N ASN A 19 1.56 1.55 -12.54
CA ASN A 19 2.92 1.72 -13.07
C ASN A 19 3.87 0.54 -12.80
N GLY A 20 3.34 -0.69 -12.78
CA GLY A 20 4.09 -1.90 -12.46
C GLY A 20 4.46 -2.06 -10.99
N ILE A 21 3.84 -1.29 -10.09
CA ILE A 21 3.95 -1.45 -8.64
C ILE A 21 2.64 -2.06 -8.13
N THR A 22 2.75 -3.11 -7.31
CA THR A 22 1.61 -3.73 -6.65
C THR A 22 1.34 -3.05 -5.31
N PHE A 23 0.07 -2.72 -5.08
CA PHE A 23 -0.44 -2.11 -3.86
C PHE A 23 -1.43 -3.07 -3.19
N GLN A 24 -1.19 -3.38 -1.92
CA GLN A 24 -2.12 -4.16 -1.09
C GLN A 24 -2.91 -3.21 -0.19
N VAL A 25 -4.23 -3.22 -0.31
CA VAL A 25 -5.13 -2.31 0.41
C VAL A 25 -5.86 -3.08 1.49
N TYR A 26 -5.79 -2.55 2.71
CA TYR A 26 -6.52 -3.05 3.88
C TYR A 26 -7.47 -1.96 4.38
N ARG A 27 -8.68 -2.37 4.77
CA ARG A 27 -9.71 -1.49 5.33
C ARG A 27 -10.08 -2.01 6.71
N VAL A 28 -9.78 -1.21 7.73
CA VAL A 28 -10.04 -1.57 9.13
C VAL A 28 -10.81 -0.44 9.79
N GLY A 29 -12.12 -0.62 9.95
CA GLY A 29 -13.01 0.44 10.42
C GLY A 29 -12.99 1.63 9.47
N ARG A 30 -12.54 2.80 9.94
CA ARG A 30 -12.37 4.01 9.11
C ARG A 30 -10.97 4.15 8.50
N LEU A 31 -10.03 3.27 8.87
CA LEU A 31 -8.65 3.36 8.40
C LEU A 31 -8.47 2.60 7.09
N THR A 32 -7.82 3.24 6.13
CA THR A 32 -7.28 2.62 4.93
C THR A 32 -5.77 2.51 5.09
N LEU A 33 -5.21 1.30 4.92
CA LEU A 33 -3.78 1.08 4.82
C LEU A 33 -3.43 0.61 3.42
N VAL A 34 -2.44 1.24 2.80
CA VAL A 34 -1.96 0.90 1.46
C VAL A 34 -0.49 0.54 1.56
N PHE A 35 -0.16 -0.72 1.30
CA PHE A 35 1.20 -1.23 1.33
C PHE A 35 1.76 -1.40 -0.08
N TRP A 36 3.04 -1.09 -0.28
CA TRP A 36 3.77 -1.37 -1.53
C TRP A 36 5.24 -1.69 -1.24
N GLN A 37 5.94 -2.24 -2.24
CA GLN A 37 7.35 -2.63 -2.12
C GLN A 37 8.26 -1.60 -2.81
N GLU A 38 9.31 -1.17 -2.13
CA GLU A 38 10.43 -0.39 -2.68
C GLU A 38 11.74 -1.14 -2.36
N GLY A 39 12.23 -1.94 -3.32
CA GLY A 39 13.39 -2.81 -3.10
C GLY A 39 13.15 -3.79 -1.94
N ALA A 40 14.00 -3.74 -0.91
CA ALA A 40 13.88 -4.59 0.29
C ALA A 40 12.97 -4.00 1.39
N VAL A 41 12.33 -2.86 1.13
CA VAL A 41 11.51 -2.15 2.11
C VAL A 41 10.03 -2.26 1.72
N VAL A 42 9.20 -2.61 2.69
CA VAL A 42 7.75 -2.46 2.61
C VAL A 42 7.37 -1.08 3.13
N CYS A 43 6.73 -0.31 2.27
CA CYS A 43 6.17 0.98 2.60
C CYS A 43 4.68 0.85 2.91
N VAL A 44 4.16 1.72 3.77
CA VAL A 44 2.75 1.78 4.11
C VAL A 44 2.32 3.24 4.24
N LEU A 45 1.15 3.56 3.69
CA LEU A 45 0.43 4.78 3.94
C LEU A 45 -0.85 4.42 4.70
N ALA A 46 -1.10 5.06 5.84
CA ALA A 46 -2.28 4.84 6.66
C ALA A 46 -2.98 6.17 6.91
N SER A 47 -4.29 6.21 6.67
CA SER A 47 -5.12 7.39 6.89
C SER A 47 -6.58 7.00 7.04
N ASP A 48 -7.35 7.85 7.73
CA ASP A 48 -8.81 7.79 7.85
C ASP A 48 -9.54 8.67 6.83
N ALA A 49 -8.82 9.25 5.87
CA ALA A 49 -9.39 9.89 4.70
C ALA A 49 -10.10 8.86 3.79
N GLU A 50 -10.88 9.36 2.83
CA GLU A 50 -11.55 8.53 1.82
C GLU A 50 -10.58 7.56 1.15
N SER A 51 -10.94 6.27 1.12
CA SER A 51 -10.01 5.18 0.74
C SER A 51 -9.35 5.41 -0.61
N GLU A 52 -10.09 5.89 -1.61
CA GLU A 52 -9.53 6.13 -2.95
C GLU A 52 -8.50 7.26 -2.92
N MET A 53 -8.71 8.31 -2.12
CA MET A 53 -7.72 9.39 -1.97
C MET A 53 -6.42 8.87 -1.33
N VAL A 54 -6.52 7.97 -0.35
CA VAL A 54 -5.35 7.33 0.27
C VAL A 54 -4.59 6.48 -0.76
N ILE A 55 -5.31 5.72 -1.60
CA ILE A 55 -4.72 4.92 -2.68
C ILE A 55 -4.01 5.80 -3.70
N GLN A 56 -4.64 6.88 -4.16
CA GLN A 56 -4.03 7.81 -5.12
C GLN A 56 -2.80 8.51 -4.55
N LEU A 57 -2.80 8.86 -3.25
CA LEU A 57 -1.62 9.43 -2.60
C LEU A 57 -0.49 8.40 -2.48
N ALA A 58 -0.81 7.13 -2.23
CA ALA A 58 0.19 6.06 -2.24
C ALA A 58 0.80 5.88 -3.64
N TYR A 59 0.00 5.96 -4.70
CA TYR A 59 0.50 5.93 -6.08
C TYR A 59 1.45 7.09 -6.37
N ALA A 60 1.10 8.30 -5.93
CA ALA A 60 1.93 9.48 -6.12
C ALA A 60 3.26 9.42 -5.33
N LYS A 61 3.28 8.75 -4.17
CA LYS A 61 4.49 8.61 -3.35
C LYS A 61 5.38 7.46 -3.79
N ALA A 62 4.81 6.37 -4.29
CA ALA A 62 5.55 5.15 -4.58
C ALA A 62 6.58 5.39 -5.69
N VAL A 63 7.83 5.02 -5.42
CA VAL A 63 8.91 5.10 -6.41
C VAL A 63 9.26 3.68 -6.84
N LYS A 64 9.38 3.48 -8.15
CA LYS A 64 9.86 2.20 -8.69
C LYS A 64 11.36 2.10 -8.38
N ALA A 65 11.73 1.10 -7.59
CA ALA A 65 13.13 0.78 -7.30
C ALA A 65 13.79 0.07 -8.48
#